data_AF-A0A447N5W2-F1
#
_entry.id   AF-A0A447N5W2-F1
#
_cell.length_a   1.000
_cell.length_b   1.000
_cell.length_c   1.000
_cell.angle_alpha   90.00
_cell.angle_beta   90.00
_cell.angle_gamma   90.00
#
_symmetry.space_group_name_H-M   'P 1'
#
loop_
_entity.id
_entity.type
_entity.pdbx_description
1 polymer ?
#
loop_
_entity_poly.entity_id
_entity_poly.type
_entity_poly.pdbx_seq_one_letter_code
_entity_poly.pdbx_strand_id
1 'polypeptide(L)'
;MTSPAQRHMMRVSASQAAQREQAPLRHATAYEQMLVKLADDRRTLKNIRSNERKAAKKRELLPFYAPWVAGVLADGCGAQDDIVMTVMLWRLDAGDIAGALEIAPYALQYGLTTDHRRTTPYMLVEEVALAALRLRDAGESVDLSWLQTTIDLTDGADVSRYGACPSA
;
A
#
# COMPACT_ATOMS: atom_id res chain seq x y z
N MET A 1 -2.14 21.55 -4.00
CA MET A 1 -1.66 21.11 -2.66
C MET A 1 -2.83 21.18 -1.70
N THR A 2 -3.00 20.18 -0.83
CA THR A 2 -4.04 20.19 0.21
C THR A 2 -3.62 21.11 1.36
N SER A 3 -4.56 21.87 1.92
CA SER A 3 -4.27 22.79 3.03
C SER A 3 -4.00 22.01 4.34
N PRO A 4 -3.31 22.62 5.33
CA PRO A 4 -3.09 21.98 6.63
C PRO A 4 -4.39 21.51 7.30
N ALA A 5 -5.46 22.31 7.20
CA ALA A 5 -6.78 21.96 7.72
C ALA A 5 -7.39 20.75 6.98
N GLN A 6 -7.27 20.70 5.65
CA GLN A 6 -7.74 19.55 4.86
C GLN A 6 -6.98 18.26 5.23
N ARG A 7 -5.66 18.34 5.41
CA ARG A 7 -4.84 17.19 5.82
C ARG A 7 -5.21 16.69 7.22
N HIS A 8 -5.43 17.61 8.16
CA HIS A 8 -5.90 17.26 9.50
C HIS A 8 -7.26 16.57 9.45
N MET A 9 -8.22 17.15 8.70
CA MET A 9 -9.54 16.57 8.52
C MET A 9 -9.48 15.17 7.91
N MET A 10 -8.66 14.96 6.86
CA MET A 10 -8.44 13.64 6.27
C MET A 10 -7.90 12.63 7.28
N ARG A 11 -6.93 13.02 8.11
CA ARG A 11 -6.35 12.13 9.12
C ARG A 11 -7.40 11.72 10.16
N VAL A 12 -8.16 12.68 10.70
CA VAL A 12 -9.21 12.42 11.69
C VAL A 12 -10.32 11.55 11.11
N SER A 13 -10.76 11.84 9.88
CA SER A 13 -11.75 11.03 9.18
C SER A 13 -11.28 9.60 8.92
N ALA A 14 -10.00 9.41 8.59
CA ALA A 14 -9.41 8.10 8.38
C ALA A 14 -9.38 7.28 9.67
N SER A 15 -8.92 7.87 10.77
CA SER A 15 -8.94 7.25 12.11
C SER A 15 -10.37 6.82 12.50
N GLN A 16 -11.35 7.71 12.37
CA GLN A 16 -12.75 7.39 12.65
C GLN A 16 -13.32 6.29 11.74
N ALA A 17 -12.92 6.24 10.47
CA ALA A 17 -13.36 5.19 9.55
C ALA A 17 -12.73 3.85 9.92
N ALA A 18 -11.44 3.84 10.27
CA ALA A 18 -10.67 2.64 10.61
C ALA A 18 -11.04 2.03 11.97
N GLN A 19 -11.68 2.79 12.86
CA GLN A 19 -12.18 2.33 14.17
C GLN A 19 -13.57 1.70 14.13
N ARG A 20 -14.29 1.76 13.00
CA ARG A 20 -15.63 1.17 12.91
C ARG A 20 -15.51 -0.33 12.71
N GLU A 21 -16.00 -1.09 13.69
CA GLU A 21 -16.30 -2.52 13.50
C GLU A 21 -17.22 -2.69 12.29
N GLN A 22 -17.10 -3.84 11.61
CA GLN A 22 -17.66 -4.26 10.31
C GLN A 22 -19.15 -3.89 10.04
N ALA A 23 -19.46 -2.60 10.03
CA ALA A 23 -20.76 -2.05 9.76
C ALA A 23 -20.74 -1.45 8.36
N PRO A 24 -21.71 -1.80 7.49
CA PRO A 24 -21.76 -1.26 6.15
C PRO A 24 -21.94 0.25 6.24
N LEU A 25 -20.98 0.96 5.65
CA LEU A 25 -20.97 2.41 5.52
C LEU A 25 -22.26 2.81 4.81
N ARG A 26 -23.19 3.38 5.57
CA ARG A 26 -24.40 4.01 5.04
C ARG A 26 -24.23 5.51 5.30
N HIS A 27 -24.45 6.30 4.26
CA HIS A 27 -24.19 7.74 4.08
C HIS A 27 -22.80 8.05 3.49
N ALA A 28 -22.71 9.10 2.67
CA ALA A 28 -21.49 9.62 2.01
C ALA A 28 -20.39 10.04 2.99
N THR A 29 -19.85 9.07 3.72
CA THR A 29 -18.79 9.23 4.70
C THR A 29 -17.51 9.68 4.00
N ALA A 30 -16.60 10.31 4.73
CA ALA A 30 -15.30 10.73 4.19
C ALA A 30 -14.55 9.57 3.48
N TYR A 31 -14.75 8.33 3.92
CA TYR A 31 -14.22 7.14 3.25
C TYR A 31 -14.83 6.93 1.85
N GLU A 32 -16.15 7.04 1.69
CA GLU A 32 -16.80 6.92 0.37
C GLU A 32 -16.32 8.01 -0.60
N GLN A 33 -16.11 9.23 -0.12
CA GLN A 33 -15.53 10.32 -0.93
C GLN A 33 -14.10 9.99 -1.37
N MET A 34 -13.30 9.38 -0.49
CA MET A 34 -11.96 8.93 -0.83
C MET A 34 -11.97 7.76 -1.82
N LEU A 35 -12.94 6.85 -1.74
CA LEU A 35 -13.12 5.78 -2.74
C LEU A 35 -13.50 6.33 -4.11
N VAL A 36 -14.36 7.36 -4.19
CA VAL A 36 -14.68 8.05 -5.44
C VAL A 36 -13.41 8.67 -6.04
N LYS A 37 -12.63 9.39 -5.24
CA LYS A 37 -11.34 9.97 -5.66
C LYS A 37 -10.36 8.90 -6.16
N LEU A 38 -10.27 7.78 -5.45
CA LEU A 38 -9.43 6.66 -5.84
C LEU A 38 -9.87 6.05 -7.17
N ALA A 39 -11.19 5.93 -7.40
CA ALA A 39 -11.73 5.46 -8.67
C ALA A 39 -11.43 6.40 -9.84
N ASP A 40 -11.48 7.72 -9.62
CA ASP A 40 -11.06 8.72 -10.62
C ASP A 40 -9.56 8.57 -10.97
N ASP A 41 -8.70 8.48 -9.96
CA ASP A 41 -7.25 8.33 -10.18
C ASP A 41 -6.90 7.01 -10.88
N ARG A 42 -7.57 5.91 -10.52
CA ARG A 42 -7.43 4.62 -11.22
C ARG A 42 -7.84 4.74 -12.70
N ARG A 43 -8.89 5.49 -13.02
CA ARG A 43 -9.29 5.79 -14.42
C ARG A 43 -8.21 6.60 -15.14
N THR A 44 -7.64 7.61 -14.50
CA THR A 44 -6.51 8.36 -15.06
C THR A 44 -5.32 7.45 -15.36
N LEU A 45 -4.91 6.60 -14.41
CA LEU A 45 -3.80 5.66 -14.60
C LEU A 45 -4.06 4.64 -15.70
N LYS A 46 -5.31 4.16 -15.85
CA LYS A 46 -5.70 3.21 -16.91
C LYS A 46 -5.51 3.80 -18.31
N ASN A 47 -5.68 5.11 -18.47
CA ASN A 47 -5.52 5.81 -19.74
C ASN A 47 -4.04 6.02 -20.13
N ILE A 48 -3.10 5.82 -19.21
CA ILE A 48 -1.66 5.88 -19.49
C ILE A 48 -1.22 4.50 -20.00
N ARG A 49 -0.48 4.44 -21.12
CA ARG A 49 0.01 3.17 -21.68
C ARG A 49 1.37 2.74 -21.11
N SER A 50 2.32 3.66 -20.99
CA SER A 50 3.66 3.37 -20.46
C SER A 50 3.64 3.09 -18.96
N ASN A 51 4.32 2.03 -18.54
CA ASN A 51 4.46 1.67 -17.13
C ASN A 51 5.30 2.70 -16.36
N GLU A 52 6.38 3.21 -16.95
CA GLU A 52 7.19 4.28 -16.37
C GLU A 52 6.36 5.56 -16.13
N ARG A 53 5.53 5.93 -17.12
CA ARG A 53 4.62 7.08 -16.98
C ARG A 53 3.55 6.85 -15.93
N LYS A 54 3.06 5.61 -15.76
CA LYS A 54 2.16 5.26 -14.66
C LYS A 54 2.87 5.38 -13.32
N ALA A 55 4.11 4.89 -13.20
CA ALA A 55 4.91 4.99 -11.98
C ALA A 55 5.13 6.47 -11.59
N ALA A 56 5.52 7.31 -12.55
CA ALA A 56 5.64 8.76 -12.34
C ALA A 56 4.31 9.38 -11.88
N LYS A 57 3.19 9.02 -12.53
CA LYS A 57 1.88 9.53 -12.11
C LYS A 57 1.47 9.07 -10.70
N LYS A 58 1.80 7.83 -10.31
CA LYS A 58 1.58 7.36 -8.94
C LYS A 58 2.38 8.19 -7.94
N ARG A 59 3.65 8.52 -8.21
CA ARG A 59 4.46 9.43 -7.36
C ARG A 59 3.79 10.79 -7.16
N GLU A 60 3.18 11.35 -8.20
CA GLU A 60 2.44 12.62 -8.08
C GLU A 60 1.18 12.51 -7.21
N LEU A 61 0.51 11.36 -7.23
CA LEU A 61 -0.75 11.14 -6.52
C LEU A 61 -0.54 10.77 -5.05
N LEU A 62 0.50 10.00 -4.73
CA LEU A 62 0.76 9.46 -3.39
C LEU A 62 0.74 10.50 -2.26
N PRO A 63 1.30 11.73 -2.41
CA PRO A 63 1.23 12.76 -1.36
C PRO A 63 -0.18 13.16 -0.95
N PHE A 64 -1.18 13.03 -1.84
CA PHE A 64 -2.58 13.29 -1.52
C PHE A 64 -3.13 12.27 -0.51
N TYR A 65 -2.73 11.00 -0.62
CA TYR A 65 -3.22 9.92 0.22
C TYR A 65 -2.46 9.77 1.54
N ALA A 66 -1.26 10.33 1.64
CA ALA A 66 -0.42 10.22 2.83
C ALA A 66 -1.13 10.59 4.17
N PRO A 67 -1.96 11.65 4.24
CA PRO A 67 -2.73 11.96 5.46
C PRO A 67 -3.76 10.89 5.84
N TRP A 68 -4.36 10.22 4.85
CA TRP A 68 -5.31 9.13 5.08
C TRP A 68 -4.60 7.93 5.69
N VAL A 69 -3.52 7.47 5.05
CA VAL A 69 -2.70 6.35 5.53
C VAL A 69 -2.21 6.62 6.96
N ALA A 70 -1.69 7.83 7.23
CA ALA A 70 -1.25 8.20 8.57
C ALA A 70 -2.37 8.12 9.62
N GLY A 71 -3.62 8.41 9.26
CA GLY A 71 -4.76 8.31 10.17
C GLY A 71 -5.16 6.86 10.46
N VAL A 72 -5.15 5.99 9.44
CA VAL A 72 -5.43 4.56 9.63
C VAL A 72 -4.32 3.88 10.44
N LEU A 73 -3.05 4.14 10.12
CA LEU A 73 -1.92 3.52 10.84
C LEU A 73 -1.80 3.96 12.30
N ALA A 74 -2.32 5.15 12.64
CA ALA A 74 -2.27 5.65 14.02
C ALA A 74 -3.27 4.96 14.94
N ASP A 75 -4.51 4.76 14.47
CA ASP A 75 -5.65 4.44 15.33
C ASP A 75 -6.56 3.33 14.80
N GLY A 76 -6.20 2.68 13.69
CA GLY A 76 -7.04 1.67 13.04
C GLY A 76 -7.16 0.37 13.82
N CYS A 77 -8.32 -0.27 13.74
CA CYS A 77 -8.60 -1.53 14.44
C CYS A 77 -8.60 -2.76 13.51
N GLY A 78 -7.92 -2.68 12.36
CA GLY A 78 -7.85 -3.77 11.40
C GLY A 78 -9.06 -3.90 10.47
N ALA A 79 -9.93 -2.90 10.40
CA ALA A 79 -10.96 -2.85 9.37
C ALA A 79 -10.32 -2.81 7.98
N GLN A 80 -10.93 -3.52 7.02
CA GLN A 80 -10.49 -3.53 5.63
C GLN A 80 -10.54 -2.12 5.04
N ASP A 81 -9.38 -1.63 4.57
CA ASP A 81 -9.24 -0.31 3.95
C ASP A 81 -8.58 -0.43 2.57
N ASP A 82 -9.39 -0.26 1.52
CA ASP A 82 -8.94 -0.39 0.14
C ASP A 82 -8.00 0.74 -0.28
N ILE A 83 -8.07 1.90 0.37
CA ILE A 83 -7.20 3.04 0.09
C ILE A 83 -5.80 2.73 0.60
N VAL A 84 -5.66 2.26 1.84
CA VAL A 84 -4.37 1.87 2.44
C VAL A 84 -3.71 0.76 1.61
N MET A 85 -4.46 -0.29 1.27
CA MET A 85 -3.92 -1.40 0.48
C MET A 85 -3.52 -0.97 -0.94
N THR A 86 -4.29 -0.06 -1.56
CA THR A 86 -3.93 0.48 -2.88
C THR A 86 -2.70 1.38 -2.83
N VAL A 87 -2.59 2.21 -1.78
CA VAL A 87 -1.44 3.11 -1.61
C VAL A 87 -0.16 2.30 -1.39
N MET A 88 -0.20 1.21 -0.63
CA MET A 88 0.95 0.32 -0.46
C MET A 88 1.44 -0.23 -1.81
N LEU A 89 0.53 -0.76 -2.64
CA LEU A 89 0.88 -1.21 -4.00
C LEU A 89 1.42 -0.07 -4.87
N TRP A 90 0.78 1.09 -4.84
CA TRP A 90 1.21 2.22 -5.67
C TRP A 90 2.58 2.76 -5.28
N ARG A 91 2.97 2.65 -4.01
CA ARG A 91 4.33 2.96 -3.56
C ARG A 91 5.35 1.97 -4.17
N LEU A 92 5.07 0.67 -4.14
CA LEU A 92 5.92 -0.35 -4.78
C LEU A 92 6.01 -0.14 -6.30
N ASP A 93 4.89 0.13 -6.96
CA ASP A 93 4.84 0.47 -8.38
C ASP A 93 5.65 1.73 -8.73
N ALA A 94 5.76 2.66 -7.79
CA ALA A 94 6.51 3.91 -7.93
C ALA A 94 8.00 3.78 -7.54
N GLY A 95 8.43 2.62 -7.02
CA GLY A 95 9.78 2.39 -6.50
C GLY A 95 10.00 2.87 -5.05
N ASP A 96 8.95 3.32 -4.37
CA ASP A 96 9.01 3.72 -2.95
C ASP A 96 8.83 2.49 -2.05
N ILE A 97 9.85 1.65 -2.00
CA ILE A 97 9.84 0.41 -1.20
C ILE A 97 9.76 0.75 0.29
N ALA A 98 10.55 1.71 0.76
CA ALA A 98 10.56 2.14 2.15
C ALA A 98 9.17 2.56 2.64
N GLY A 99 8.47 3.42 1.89
CA GLY A 99 7.14 3.87 2.26
C GLY A 99 6.06 2.78 2.18
N ALA A 100 6.24 1.75 1.35
CA ALA A 100 5.35 0.59 1.36
C ALA A 100 5.57 -0.27 2.62
N LEU A 101 6.83 -0.42 3.05
CA LEU A 101 7.19 -1.15 4.27
C LEU A 101 6.75 -0.43 5.57
N GLU A 102 6.42 0.85 5.53
CA GLU A 102 5.72 1.53 6.64
C GLU A 102 4.27 1.03 6.81
N ILE A 103 3.62 0.58 5.74
CA ILE A 103 2.22 0.11 5.73
C ILE A 103 2.15 -1.40 6.00
N ALA A 104 3.14 -2.15 5.52
CA ALA A 104 3.15 -3.61 5.55
C ALA A 104 2.91 -4.23 6.94
N PRO A 105 3.53 -3.76 8.06
CA PRO A 105 3.29 -4.35 9.39
C PRO A 105 1.81 -4.32 9.79
N TYR A 106 1.12 -3.20 9.56
CA TYR A 106 -0.31 -3.07 9.86
C TYR A 106 -1.16 -4.00 8.98
N ALA A 107 -0.88 -4.03 7.67
CA ALA A 107 -1.62 -4.88 6.74
C ALA A 107 -1.48 -6.37 7.07
N LEU A 108 -0.28 -6.80 7.49
CA LEU A 108 0.01 -8.18 7.90
C LEU A 108 -0.63 -8.52 9.25
N GLN A 109 -0.46 -7.65 10.26
CA GLN A 109 -1.01 -7.85 11.60
C GLN A 109 -2.52 -8.07 11.58
N TYR A 110 -3.24 -7.32 10.75
CA TYR A 110 -4.70 -7.37 10.67
C TYR A 110 -5.23 -8.22 9.50
N GLY A 111 -4.36 -8.88 8.74
CA GLY A 111 -4.77 -9.75 7.64
C GLY A 111 -5.54 -9.02 6.55
N LEU A 112 -5.22 -7.75 6.30
CA LEU A 112 -5.81 -6.99 5.19
C LEU A 112 -5.52 -7.67 3.86
N THR A 113 -6.35 -7.47 2.85
CA THR A 113 -6.14 -8.08 1.52
C THR A 113 -6.36 -7.07 0.40
N THR A 114 -5.66 -7.21 -0.73
CA THR A 114 -5.87 -6.35 -1.92
C THR A 114 -6.96 -6.89 -2.84
N ASP A 115 -7.02 -8.21 -2.97
CA ASP A 115 -8.06 -8.96 -3.66
C ASP A 115 -8.30 -10.24 -2.87
N HIS A 116 -9.47 -10.87 -3.04
CA HIS A 116 -9.78 -12.10 -2.31
C HIS A 116 -8.95 -13.31 -2.81
N ARG A 117 -7.94 -13.09 -3.66
CA ARG A 117 -7.19 -14.14 -4.37
C ARG A 117 -5.77 -14.31 -3.84
N ARG A 118 -5.12 -13.24 -3.35
CA ARG A 118 -3.76 -13.30 -2.80
C ARG A 118 -3.74 -12.81 -1.36
N THR A 119 -3.07 -13.57 -0.49
CA THR A 119 -2.77 -13.13 0.87
C THR A 119 -1.73 -12.02 0.84
N THR A 120 -1.78 -11.10 1.81
CA THR A 120 -0.84 -9.98 1.89
C THR A 120 0.63 -10.39 1.97
N PRO A 121 1.03 -11.45 2.70
CA PRO A 121 2.42 -11.91 2.68
C PRO A 121 2.92 -12.27 1.27
N TYR A 122 2.12 -13.01 0.50
CA TYR A 122 2.51 -13.42 -0.86
C TYR A 122 2.63 -12.22 -1.80
N MET A 123 1.63 -11.33 -1.76
CA MET A 123 1.66 -10.10 -2.55
C MET A 123 2.85 -9.22 -2.17
N LEU A 124 3.16 -9.06 -0.88
CA LEU A 124 4.27 -8.21 -0.44
C LEU A 124 5.61 -8.70 -0.97
N VAL A 125 5.91 -10.01 -0.84
CA VAL A 125 7.17 -10.59 -1.34
C VAL A 125 7.29 -10.39 -2.86
N GLU A 126 6.23 -10.70 -3.60
CA GLU A 126 6.20 -10.57 -5.06
C GLU A 126 6.44 -9.13 -5.51
N GLU A 127 5.70 -8.18 -4.94
CA GLU A 127 5.72 -6.79 -5.39
C GLU A 127 6.99 -6.05 -4.93
N VAL A 128 7.55 -6.38 -3.76
CA VAL A 128 8.86 -5.85 -3.32
C VAL A 128 9.97 -6.38 -4.21
N ALA A 129 9.98 -7.68 -4.55
CA ALA A 129 10.98 -8.25 -5.44
C ALA A 129 10.91 -7.59 -6.84
N LEU A 130 9.70 -7.40 -7.37
CA LEU A 130 9.50 -6.70 -8.64
C LEU A 130 9.94 -5.22 -8.57
N ALA A 131 9.67 -4.51 -7.47
CA ALA A 131 10.12 -3.14 -7.29
C ALA A 131 11.65 -3.05 -7.23
N ALA A 132 12.31 -3.95 -6.50
CA ALA A 132 13.77 -4.01 -6.41
C ALA A 132 14.42 -4.33 -7.77
N LEU A 133 13.84 -5.26 -8.55
CA LEU A 133 14.30 -5.55 -9.91
C LEU A 133 14.22 -4.32 -10.81
N ARG A 134 13.10 -3.57 -10.78
CA ARG A 134 12.95 -2.34 -11.57
C ARG A 134 13.98 -1.28 -11.20
N LEU A 135 14.28 -1.09 -9.91
CA LEU A 135 15.32 -0.17 -9.46
C LEU A 135 16.70 -0.59 -9.99
N ARG A 136 17.03 -1.88 -9.89
CA ARG A 136 18.29 -2.41 -10.42
C ARG A 136 18.41 -2.21 -11.93
N ASP A 137 17.35 -2.50 -12.69
CA ASP A 137 17.31 -2.34 -14.15
C ASP A 137 17.44 -0.87 -14.56
N ALA A 138 16.97 0.06 -13.71
CA ALA A 138 17.15 1.51 -13.89
C ALA A 138 18.55 2.02 -13.46
N GLY A 139 19.42 1.14 -12.94
CA GLY A 139 20.73 1.52 -12.40
C GLY A 139 20.67 2.24 -11.05
N GLU A 140 19.53 2.19 -10.37
CA GLU A 140 19.34 2.74 -9.03
C GLU A 140 19.78 1.75 -7.94
N SER A 141 20.25 2.27 -6.81
CA SER A 141 20.64 1.44 -5.68
C SER A 141 19.42 0.87 -4.96
N VAL A 142 19.46 -0.43 -4.66
CA VAL A 142 18.48 -1.08 -3.77
C VAL A 142 19.10 -1.24 -2.39
N ASP A 143 18.45 -0.71 -1.37
CA ASP A 143 18.85 -0.95 0.02
C ASP A 143 18.48 -2.38 0.42
N LEU A 144 19.50 -3.16 0.79
CA LEU A 144 19.32 -4.56 1.19
C LEU A 144 18.45 -4.70 2.46
N SER A 145 18.40 -3.68 3.31
CA SER A 145 17.55 -3.68 4.50
C SER A 145 16.06 -3.80 4.15
N TRP A 146 15.62 -3.31 2.98
CA TRP A 146 14.24 -3.43 2.54
C TRP A 146 13.86 -4.88 2.21
N LEU A 147 14.78 -5.61 1.58
CA LEU A 147 14.61 -7.02 1.27
C LEU A 147 14.62 -7.87 2.55
N GLN A 148 15.56 -7.58 3.47
CA GLN A 148 15.61 -8.24 4.76
C GLN A 148 14.34 -8.00 5.57
N THR A 149 13.87 -6.76 5.65
CA THR A 149 12.62 -6.42 6.34
C THR A 149 11.43 -7.17 5.76
N THR A 150 11.37 -7.33 4.44
CA THR A 150 10.30 -8.08 3.77
C THR A 150 10.35 -9.57 4.12
N ILE A 151 11.54 -10.16 4.17
CA ILE A 151 11.75 -11.54 4.61
C ILE A 151 11.27 -11.70 6.06
N ASP A 152 11.70 -10.81 6.95
CA ASP A 152 11.36 -10.89 8.38
C ASP A 152 9.85 -10.72 8.61
N LEU A 153 9.21 -9.80 7.90
CA LEU A 153 7.76 -9.55 7.99
C LEU A 153 6.91 -10.72 7.45
N THR A 154 7.46 -11.52 6.54
CA THR A 154 6.74 -12.64 5.92
C THR A 154 7.23 -14.00 6.38
N ASP A 155 8.12 -14.03 7.39
CA ASP A 155 8.59 -15.27 8.00
C ASP A 155 7.41 -16.02 8.65
N GLY A 156 7.37 -17.33 8.47
CA GLY A 156 6.25 -18.19 8.91
C GLY A 156 4.96 -18.11 8.07
N ALA A 157 4.83 -17.18 7.11
CA ALA A 157 3.80 -17.30 6.08
C ALA A 157 4.23 -18.34 5.02
N ASP A 158 3.28 -19.12 4.49
CA ASP A 158 3.53 -20.09 3.41
C ASP A 158 3.76 -19.36 2.08
N VAL A 159 4.92 -18.71 1.97
CA VAL A 159 5.38 -18.01 0.78
C VAL A 159 6.52 -18.82 0.18
N SER A 160 6.39 -19.21 -1.10
CA SER A 160 7.37 -20.06 -1.78
C SER A 160 8.77 -19.42 -1.73
N ARG A 161 9.67 -20.04 -0.95
CA ARG A 161 11.08 -19.67 -0.86
C ARG A 161 11.82 -20.27 -2.06
N TYR A 162 11.81 -19.60 -3.20
CA TYR A 162 12.74 -19.97 -4.27
C TYR A 162 14.17 -19.69 -3.80
N GLY A 163 14.87 -20.72 -3.31
CA GLY A 163 16.28 -20.63 -2.93
C GLY A 163 16.78 -21.54 -1.80
N ALA A 164 15.92 -22.29 -1.11
CA ALA A 164 16.39 -23.29 -0.17
C ALA A 164 16.79 -24.57 -0.94
N CYS A 165 18.07 -24.70 -1.28
CA CYS A 165 18.64 -26.02 -1.56
C CYS A 165 18.40 -26.90 -0.31
N PRO A 166 17.83 -28.11 -0.44
CA PRO A 166 17.68 -29.00 0.70
C PRO A 166 19.08 -29.43 1.16
N SER A 167 19.45 -29.05 2.37
CA SER A 167 20.60 -29.64 3.05
C SER A 167 20.30 -31.12 3.28
N ALA A 168 21.20 -31.96 2.74
CA ALA A 168 21.22 -33.41 2.88
C ALA A 168 21.33 -33.86 4.35
#